data_AF-A0A6V8L6D0-F1
#
_entry.id   AF-A0A6V8L6D0-F1
#
_cell.length_a   1.000
_cell.length_b   1.000
_cell.length_c   1.000
_cell.angle_alpha   90.00
_cell.angle_beta   90.00
_cell.angle_gamma   90.00
#
_symmetry.space_group_name_H-M   'P 1'
#
loop_
_entity.id
_entity.type
_entity.pdbx_description
1 polymer ?
#
loop_
_entity_poly.entity_id
_entity_poly.type
_entity_poly.pdbx_seq_one_letter_code
_entity_poly.pdbx_strand_id
1 'polypeptide(L)'
;MKASLDRRRVVALVALVCIAVGSAAGLTTGLVSCTPAQETAQIRPLSATEAQRLAGMRARNYQDGRVGIRATVGKPGTEIRLAGWVDWRRQLAYLAATAPAPGPDDGLLQAVPGIVATRPGRADGGLPPATPPVGDWRVRPSTATAAQPAVIDSFLALLFTVADAAPSDQSGTVAELLVSSESRWLGRDTVEGRTVDVLLGPAVPPRIRPTGSPTPTPTPTGPVGPASPTPAPGSLAAMGGAVRYWLDGDARLHRYEALLAKDLPVKVDLTRGEQPQIAAIDAFGGRITKPRKLSTAEADLLAKMRQRNRAVGGGELTLTVPMLPAGVLRAKGWIDWRKTRAYLGVYDPDTPKERILMRVSGDGVSVRAKGYTAGKLPPMPVPGGGWEFIAWSKRGDALGGLDLDMLLNEALAVSSSRRDDAKALRKAALWLRTDTIGGAPVTVFEISKVADVGGARGQARIRYWVDRNGGLRRLELRTRVGAFGQLDIKPGDVPL
;
A
#
# COMPACT_ATOMS: atom_id res chain seq x y z
N MET A 1 69.08 64.93 -3.24
CA MET A 1 69.02 63.54 -2.73
C MET A 1 67.67 63.31 -2.07
N LYS A 2 67.02 62.16 -2.30
CA LYS A 2 65.61 61.78 -1.96
C LYS A 2 64.50 62.10 -2.98
N ALA A 3 64.78 61.90 -4.28
CA ALA A 3 63.75 61.82 -5.33
C ALA A 3 63.83 60.52 -6.18
N SER A 4 64.46 59.46 -5.65
CA SER A 4 64.79 58.25 -6.45
C SER A 4 64.18 56.94 -5.96
N LEU A 5 63.34 56.96 -4.92
CA LEU A 5 62.78 55.75 -4.31
C LEU A 5 61.31 55.46 -4.67
N ASP A 6 60.61 56.38 -5.33
CA ASP A 6 59.18 56.22 -5.65
C ASP A 6 58.91 55.78 -7.09
N ARG A 7 59.78 56.19 -8.03
CA ARG A 7 59.61 55.88 -9.46
C ARG A 7 59.79 54.40 -9.79
N ARG A 8 60.63 53.68 -9.05
CA ARG A 8 60.84 52.22 -9.22
C ARG A 8 59.65 51.39 -8.72
N ARG A 9 58.93 51.87 -7.69
CA ARG A 9 57.72 51.21 -7.17
C ARG A 9 56.51 51.45 -8.09
N VAL A 10 56.40 52.65 -8.66
CA VAL A 10 55.35 52.96 -9.65
C VAL A 10 55.57 52.21 -10.96
N VAL A 11 56.81 52.12 -11.47
CA VAL A 11 57.12 51.32 -12.68
C VAL A 11 56.91 49.82 -12.44
N ALA A 12 57.23 49.30 -11.25
CA ALA A 12 56.95 47.91 -10.90
C ALA A 12 55.44 47.61 -10.81
N LEU A 13 54.64 48.55 -10.30
CA LEU A 13 53.17 48.43 -10.24
C LEU A 13 52.51 48.52 -11.62
N VAL A 14 52.99 49.40 -12.51
CA VAL A 14 52.47 49.50 -13.89
C VAL A 14 52.84 48.25 -14.72
N ALA A 15 54.04 47.70 -14.55
CA ALA A 15 54.45 46.45 -15.21
C ALA A 15 53.63 45.23 -14.73
N LEU A 16 53.27 45.17 -13.43
CA LEU A 16 52.43 44.10 -12.88
C LEU A 16 50.96 44.19 -13.34
N VAL A 17 50.43 45.41 -13.51
CA VAL A 17 49.08 45.62 -14.05
C VAL A 17 49.02 45.30 -15.55
N CYS A 18 50.05 45.61 -16.33
CA CYS A 18 50.11 45.22 -17.75
C CYS A 18 50.24 43.70 -17.97
N ILE A 19 50.91 42.96 -17.07
CA ILE A 19 50.96 41.48 -17.12
C ILE A 19 49.63 40.85 -16.67
N ALA A 20 48.91 41.48 -15.73
CA ALA A 20 47.59 41.02 -15.29
C ALA A 20 46.48 41.26 -16.34
N VAL A 21 46.55 42.35 -17.13
CA VAL A 21 45.56 42.63 -18.19
C VAL A 21 45.90 41.92 -19.51
N GLY A 22 47.18 41.62 -19.77
CA GLY A 22 47.60 40.78 -20.90
C GLY A 22 47.20 39.29 -20.77
N SER A 23 46.90 38.84 -19.55
CA SER A 23 46.44 37.47 -19.27
C SER A 23 44.92 37.28 -19.52
N ALA A 24 44.17 38.36 -19.75
CA ALA A 24 42.73 38.34 -19.99
C ALA A 24 42.33 38.45 -21.48
N ALA A 25 43.27 38.70 -22.40
CA ALA A 25 43.02 38.75 -23.85
C ALA A 25 43.82 37.72 -24.67
N GLY A 26 44.62 36.87 -24.02
CA GLY A 26 45.47 35.84 -24.65
C GLY A 26 45.08 34.39 -24.36
N LEU A 27 43.96 34.14 -23.67
CA LEU A 27 43.42 32.79 -23.42
C LEU A 27 42.16 32.49 -24.25
N THR A 28 41.77 33.39 -25.15
CA THR A 28 40.60 33.22 -26.05
C THR A 28 40.96 32.72 -27.44
N THR A 29 42.21 32.37 -27.73
CA THR A 29 42.65 31.89 -29.06
C THR A 29 43.66 30.72 -29.04
N GLY A 30 43.90 30.08 -27.89
CA GLY A 30 45.03 29.13 -27.73
C GLY A 30 44.77 27.81 -27.00
N LEU A 31 43.52 27.43 -26.71
CA LEU A 31 43.15 26.08 -26.25
C LEU A 31 41.94 25.58 -27.05
N VAL A 32 42.14 25.51 -28.36
CA VAL A 32 41.39 24.59 -29.22
C VAL A 32 41.99 23.21 -28.97
N SER A 33 41.12 22.25 -28.66
CA SER A 33 41.41 20.81 -28.45
C SER A 33 41.78 20.40 -27.02
N CYS A 34 40.82 20.53 -26.09
CA CYS A 34 40.50 19.52 -25.07
C CYS A 34 39.24 19.92 -24.28
N THR A 35 38.21 20.44 -24.96
CA THR A 35 36.84 20.19 -24.51
C THR A 35 36.65 18.68 -24.68
N PRO A 36 36.33 17.89 -23.63
CA PRO A 36 35.74 16.59 -23.91
C PRO A 36 34.58 16.90 -24.83
N ALA A 37 34.60 16.30 -26.03
CA ALA A 37 33.49 16.43 -26.95
C ALA A 37 32.25 16.22 -26.09
N GLN A 38 31.43 17.26 -25.99
CA GLN A 38 30.09 17.10 -25.45
C GLN A 38 29.47 16.16 -26.47
N GLU A 39 29.55 14.85 -26.20
CA GLU A 39 28.92 13.80 -26.97
C GLU A 39 27.51 14.34 -27.13
N THR A 40 27.18 14.83 -28.33
CA THR A 40 25.80 15.07 -28.70
C THR A 40 25.18 13.71 -28.53
N ALA A 41 24.55 13.49 -27.38
CA ALA A 41 24.00 12.22 -26.99
C ALA A 41 22.93 11.90 -28.02
N GLN A 42 23.33 11.13 -29.04
CA GLN A 42 22.44 10.74 -30.10
C GLN A 42 21.46 9.76 -29.48
N ILE A 43 20.18 10.14 -29.47
CA ILE A 43 19.09 9.23 -29.15
C ILE A 43 19.24 8.03 -30.09
N ARG A 44 19.47 6.85 -29.53
CA ARG A 44 19.78 5.64 -30.30
C ARG A 44 19.06 4.41 -29.75
N PRO A 45 18.92 3.33 -30.54
CA PRO A 45 18.48 2.04 -30.01
C PRO A 45 19.34 1.57 -28.84
N LEU A 46 18.74 0.75 -27.96
CA LEU A 46 19.47 0.12 -26.87
C LEU A 46 20.47 -0.91 -27.42
N SER A 47 21.69 -0.90 -26.89
CA SER A 47 22.60 -2.03 -27.00
C SER A 47 22.09 -3.22 -26.19
N ALA A 48 22.60 -4.42 -26.47
CA ALA A 48 22.26 -5.64 -25.72
C ALA A 48 22.50 -5.48 -24.21
N THR A 49 23.60 -4.84 -23.81
CA THR A 49 23.92 -4.64 -22.39
C THR A 49 22.96 -3.65 -21.72
N GLU A 50 22.57 -2.58 -22.40
CA GLU A 50 21.59 -1.62 -21.88
C GLU A 50 20.19 -2.24 -21.77
N ALA A 51 19.80 -3.04 -22.76
CA ALA A 51 18.55 -3.79 -22.73
C ALA A 51 18.53 -4.81 -21.58
N GLN A 52 19.64 -5.53 -21.36
CA GLN A 52 19.80 -6.44 -20.23
C GLN A 52 19.64 -5.72 -18.88
N ARG A 53 20.23 -4.53 -18.73
CA ARG A 53 20.08 -3.71 -17.51
C ARG A 53 18.61 -3.30 -17.31
N LEU A 54 17.95 -2.79 -18.35
CA LEU A 54 16.54 -2.41 -18.26
C LEU A 54 15.62 -3.62 -17.97
N ALA A 55 15.92 -4.78 -18.55
CA ALA A 55 15.17 -6.02 -18.33
C ALA A 55 15.34 -6.57 -16.89
N GLY A 56 16.54 -6.44 -16.31
CA GLY A 56 16.86 -6.87 -14.95
C GLY A 56 16.47 -5.89 -13.83
N MET A 57 16.20 -4.63 -14.17
CA MET A 57 15.95 -3.55 -13.20
C MET A 57 14.84 -3.86 -12.18
N ARG A 58 13.72 -4.47 -12.60
CA ARG A 58 12.60 -4.78 -11.70
C ARG A 58 12.95 -5.81 -10.64
N ALA A 59 13.67 -6.86 -11.06
CA ALA A 59 14.20 -7.87 -10.14
C ALA A 59 15.23 -7.26 -9.19
N ARG A 60 16.09 -6.36 -9.69
CA ARG A 60 17.05 -5.63 -8.87
C ARG A 60 16.37 -4.78 -7.79
N ASN A 61 15.33 -4.03 -8.15
CA ASN A 61 14.54 -3.25 -7.19
C ASN A 61 13.91 -4.16 -6.11
N TYR A 62 13.31 -5.28 -6.51
CA TYR A 62 12.75 -6.25 -5.56
C TYR A 62 13.81 -6.81 -4.62
N GLN A 63 15.00 -7.14 -5.13
CA GLN A 63 16.12 -7.65 -4.34
C GLN A 63 16.65 -6.61 -3.36
N ASP A 64 16.80 -5.35 -3.76
CA ASP A 64 17.28 -4.28 -2.88
C ASP A 64 16.27 -3.94 -1.76
N GLY A 65 14.99 -4.25 -1.96
CA GLY A 65 13.98 -4.23 -0.91
C GLY A 65 13.49 -2.84 -0.58
N ARG A 66 14.09 -2.17 0.41
CA ARG A 66 13.59 -0.88 0.93
C ARG A 66 14.37 0.30 0.41
N VAL A 67 13.68 1.37 0.02
CA VAL A 67 14.30 2.63 -0.44
C VAL A 67 13.46 3.84 -0.03
N GLY A 68 14.11 5.00 0.08
CA GLY A 68 13.47 6.30 0.19
C GLY A 68 12.93 6.78 -1.16
N ILE A 69 11.85 7.54 -1.12
CA ILE A 69 11.17 8.11 -2.28
C ILE A 69 11.00 9.61 -2.06
N ARG A 70 11.30 10.39 -3.11
CA ARG A 70 10.77 11.74 -3.31
C ARG A 70 10.13 11.81 -4.69
N ALA A 71 8.89 12.23 -4.77
CA ALA A 71 8.15 12.30 -6.02
C ALA A 71 7.35 13.59 -6.14
N THR A 72 7.17 14.03 -7.37
CA THR A 72 6.26 15.13 -7.74
C THR A 72 5.27 14.62 -8.76
N VAL A 73 3.98 14.88 -8.53
CA VAL A 73 2.89 14.45 -9.39
C VAL A 73 2.05 15.66 -9.78
N GLY A 74 1.98 15.94 -11.08
CA GLY A 74 1.22 17.07 -11.63
C GLY A 74 2.10 18.22 -12.10
N LYS A 75 1.44 19.27 -12.61
CA LYS A 75 2.11 20.41 -13.27
C LYS A 75 2.72 21.36 -12.23
N PRO A 76 3.84 22.03 -12.57
CA PRO A 76 4.46 23.05 -11.71
C PRO A 76 3.44 24.06 -11.16
N GLY A 77 3.53 24.35 -9.86
CA GLY A 77 2.62 25.24 -9.13
C GLY A 77 1.35 24.54 -8.60
N THR A 78 1.05 23.33 -9.06
CA THR A 78 -0.11 22.51 -8.64
C THR A 78 0.29 21.08 -8.28
N GLU A 79 1.59 20.79 -8.22
CA GLU A 79 2.07 19.43 -8.03
C GLU A 79 1.87 18.95 -6.58
N ILE A 80 1.42 17.70 -6.44
CA ILE A 80 1.46 17.00 -5.16
C ILE A 80 2.88 16.46 -4.98
N ARG A 81 3.51 16.84 -3.88
CA ARG A 81 4.81 16.32 -3.47
C ARG A 81 4.60 15.13 -2.55
N LEU A 82 5.26 14.03 -2.86
CA LEU A 82 5.20 12.79 -2.10
C LEU A 82 6.60 12.48 -1.58
N ALA A 83 6.74 12.19 -0.30
CA ALA A 83 8.01 11.73 0.25
C ALA A 83 7.78 10.65 1.30
N GLY A 84 8.73 9.71 1.42
CA GLY A 84 8.62 8.60 2.35
C GLY A 84 9.39 7.40 1.85
N TRP A 85 8.83 6.21 2.02
CA TRP A 85 9.54 4.96 1.77
C TRP A 85 8.67 3.91 1.08
N VAL A 86 9.34 2.96 0.46
CA VAL A 86 8.70 1.75 -0.08
C VAL A 86 9.52 0.52 0.27
N ASP A 87 8.82 -0.58 0.52
CA ASP A 87 9.37 -1.91 0.67
C ASP A 87 8.87 -2.78 -0.49
N TRP A 88 9.73 -2.98 -1.49
CA TRP A 88 9.38 -3.74 -2.70
C TRP A 88 9.14 -5.22 -2.46
N ARG A 89 9.78 -5.79 -1.44
CA ARG A 89 9.57 -7.21 -1.09
C ARG A 89 8.19 -7.41 -0.47
N ARG A 90 7.75 -6.44 0.32
CA ARG A 90 6.43 -6.44 0.95
C ARG A 90 5.35 -5.79 0.09
N GLN A 91 5.73 -5.13 -0.99
CA GLN A 91 4.84 -4.32 -1.83
C GLN A 91 4.05 -3.32 -0.98
N LEU A 92 4.77 -2.56 -0.13
CA LEU A 92 4.18 -1.60 0.80
C LEU A 92 4.84 -0.24 0.64
N ALA A 93 4.06 0.78 0.30
CA ALA A 93 4.49 2.18 0.30
C ALA A 93 3.96 2.91 1.54
N TYR A 94 4.76 3.82 2.10
CA TYR A 94 4.34 4.73 3.15
C TYR A 94 4.88 6.14 2.87
N LEU A 95 3.98 7.06 2.53
CA LEU A 95 4.28 8.37 1.99
C LEU A 95 3.54 9.46 2.78
N ALA A 96 4.14 10.65 2.87
CA ALA A 96 3.46 11.90 3.15
C ALA A 96 3.16 12.60 1.83
N ALA A 97 1.92 13.03 1.65
CA ALA A 97 1.47 13.85 0.52
C ALA A 97 1.36 15.31 0.97
N THR A 98 1.91 16.22 0.19
CA THR A 98 1.89 17.66 0.44
C THR A 98 1.55 18.41 -0.85
N ALA A 99 0.40 19.07 -0.88
CA ALA A 99 0.02 19.99 -1.93
C ALA A 99 0.65 21.38 -1.71
N PRO A 100 0.70 22.25 -2.74
CA PRO A 100 1.29 23.58 -2.60
C PRO A 100 0.57 24.44 -1.56
N ALA A 101 -0.77 24.40 -1.56
CA ALA A 101 -1.60 25.01 -0.54
C ALA A 101 -2.10 23.94 0.45
N PRO A 102 -2.16 24.25 1.77
CA PRO A 102 -2.75 23.35 2.74
C PRO A 102 -4.18 22.95 2.37
N GLY A 103 -4.50 21.67 2.39
CA GLY A 103 -5.79 21.20 1.89
C GLY A 103 -6.07 19.71 2.10
N PRO A 104 -7.20 19.22 1.56
CA PRO A 104 -7.64 17.82 1.72
C PRO A 104 -6.71 16.79 1.06
N ASP A 105 -5.85 17.24 0.13
CA ASP A 105 -4.85 16.40 -0.53
C ASP A 105 -3.58 16.21 0.33
N ASP A 106 -3.46 16.93 1.45
CA ASP A 106 -2.38 16.72 2.41
C ASP A 106 -2.70 15.57 3.36
N GLY A 107 -1.70 14.72 3.60
CA GLY A 107 -1.89 13.64 4.55
C GLY A 107 -0.80 12.60 4.52
N LEU A 108 -1.09 11.51 5.22
CA LEU A 108 -0.32 10.28 5.14
C LEU A 108 -1.03 9.30 4.22
N LEU A 109 -0.24 8.52 3.49
CA LEU A 109 -0.71 7.48 2.59
C LEU A 109 0.07 6.21 2.84
N GLN A 110 -0.62 5.09 3.04
CA GLN A 110 -0.04 3.77 2.84
C GLN A 110 -0.73 3.08 1.67
N ALA A 111 0.03 2.30 0.91
CA ALA A 111 -0.56 1.52 -0.17
C ALA A 111 0.09 0.16 -0.29
N VAL A 112 -0.73 -0.79 -0.72
CA VAL A 112 -0.32 -2.07 -1.29
C VAL A 112 -0.93 -2.17 -2.69
N PRO A 113 -0.48 -3.07 -3.57
CA PRO A 113 -1.10 -3.26 -4.87
C PRO A 113 -2.61 -3.42 -4.77
N GLY A 114 -3.34 -2.55 -5.46
CA GLY A 114 -4.81 -2.56 -5.50
C GLY A 114 -5.53 -1.89 -4.33
N ILE A 115 -4.84 -1.43 -3.27
CA ILE A 115 -5.50 -0.84 -2.10
C ILE A 115 -4.73 0.37 -1.59
N VAL A 116 -5.46 1.46 -1.34
CA VAL A 116 -4.90 2.72 -0.83
C VAL A 116 -5.55 3.05 0.51
N ALA A 117 -4.70 3.41 1.47
CA ALA A 117 -5.12 3.94 2.75
C ALA A 117 -4.61 5.38 2.91
N THR A 118 -5.50 6.30 3.28
CA THR A 118 -5.17 7.72 3.50
C THR A 118 -5.55 8.16 4.90
N ARG A 119 -4.75 9.03 5.48
CA ARG A 119 -5.06 9.71 6.75
C ARG A 119 -4.88 11.22 6.54
N PRO A 120 -5.96 12.01 6.58
CA PRO A 120 -5.88 13.45 6.41
C PRO A 120 -4.99 14.12 7.47
N GLY A 121 -4.44 15.27 7.12
CA GLY A 121 -3.64 16.11 8.01
C GLY A 121 -2.18 16.11 7.60
N ARG A 122 -1.68 17.30 7.24
CA ARG A 122 -0.30 17.52 6.78
C ARG A 122 0.70 16.98 7.79
N ALA A 123 1.69 16.22 7.29
CA ALA A 123 2.75 15.67 8.11
C ALA A 123 3.81 16.74 8.43
N ASP A 124 4.27 16.77 9.66
CA ASP A 124 5.37 17.66 10.08
C ASP A 124 6.67 17.28 9.36
N GLY A 125 7.38 18.28 8.82
CA GLY A 125 8.65 18.06 8.12
C GLY A 125 8.55 17.38 6.75
N GLY A 126 7.34 17.11 6.23
CA GLY A 126 7.13 16.58 4.89
C GLY A 126 7.49 15.10 4.69
N LEU A 127 7.79 14.36 5.76
CA LEU A 127 8.01 12.91 5.77
C LEU A 127 6.99 12.21 6.66
N PRO A 128 6.63 10.94 6.39
CA PRO A 128 5.81 10.17 7.30
C PRO A 128 6.55 9.91 8.63
N PRO A 129 5.87 9.87 9.79
CA PRO A 129 6.50 9.44 11.04
C PRO A 129 6.95 7.97 10.94
N ALA A 130 8.03 7.59 11.64
CA ALA A 130 8.57 6.22 11.57
C ALA A 130 7.56 5.13 12.00
N THR A 131 6.69 5.45 12.96
CA THR A 131 5.56 4.61 13.35
C THR A 131 4.27 5.23 12.81
N PRO A 132 3.50 4.53 11.97
CA PRO A 132 2.23 5.03 11.49
C PRO A 132 1.28 5.34 12.64
N PRO A 133 0.62 6.51 12.64
CA PRO A 133 -0.38 6.83 13.64
C PRO A 133 -1.51 5.81 13.64
N VAL A 134 -2.08 5.55 14.82
CA VAL A 134 -3.28 4.74 14.96
C VAL A 134 -4.53 5.55 14.60
N GLY A 135 -5.55 4.87 14.08
CA GLY A 135 -6.86 5.49 13.80
C GLY A 135 -6.88 6.44 12.60
N ASP A 136 -8.09 6.85 12.22
CA ASP A 136 -8.40 7.84 11.16
C ASP A 136 -7.92 7.57 9.74
N TRP A 137 -7.32 6.42 9.52
CA TRP A 137 -7.14 5.86 8.19
C TRP A 137 -8.49 5.58 7.51
N ARG A 138 -8.60 6.04 6.26
CA ARG A 138 -9.60 5.63 5.28
C ARG A 138 -8.97 4.62 4.36
N VAL A 139 -9.72 3.60 3.97
CA VAL A 139 -9.22 2.51 3.13
C VAL A 139 -10.18 2.35 1.97
N ARG A 140 -9.64 2.26 0.76
CA ARG A 140 -10.42 2.06 -0.45
C ARG A 140 -9.65 1.21 -1.47
N PRO A 141 -10.35 0.52 -2.38
CA PRO A 141 -9.72 0.00 -3.58
C PRO A 141 -8.98 1.11 -4.34
N SER A 142 -7.89 0.72 -4.98
CA SER A 142 -7.24 1.55 -5.98
C SER A 142 -8.13 1.65 -7.21
N THR A 143 -8.22 2.86 -7.74
CA THR A 143 -8.96 3.20 -8.96
C THR A 143 -8.04 3.29 -10.18
N ALA A 144 -6.78 2.83 -10.07
CA ALA A 144 -5.80 2.89 -11.15
C ALA A 144 -6.25 2.18 -12.45
N THR A 145 -7.21 1.25 -12.38
CA THR A 145 -7.78 0.55 -13.53
C THR A 145 -9.18 1.03 -13.92
N ALA A 146 -9.73 2.01 -13.20
CA ALA A 146 -11.05 2.57 -13.49
C ALA A 146 -11.04 3.39 -14.80
N ALA A 147 -12.23 3.68 -15.33
CA ALA A 147 -12.38 4.50 -16.53
C ALA A 147 -11.74 5.89 -16.39
N GLN A 148 -11.79 6.45 -15.19
CA GLN A 148 -11.15 7.72 -14.81
C GLN A 148 -10.31 7.47 -13.54
N PRO A 149 -9.05 7.06 -13.69
CA PRO A 149 -8.22 6.71 -12.54
C PRO A 149 -7.83 7.96 -11.75
N ALA A 150 -7.84 7.85 -10.42
CA ALA A 150 -7.28 8.89 -9.57
C ALA A 150 -5.77 9.02 -9.81
N VAL A 151 -5.27 10.25 -9.84
CA VAL A 151 -3.87 10.55 -10.20
C VAL A 151 -2.88 9.86 -9.26
N ILE A 152 -3.13 9.91 -7.95
CA ILE A 152 -2.32 9.23 -6.94
C ILE A 152 -2.34 7.71 -7.11
N ASP A 153 -3.47 7.13 -7.53
CA ASP A 153 -3.59 5.69 -7.71
C ASP A 153 -2.78 5.20 -8.91
N SER A 154 -2.78 5.96 -10.01
CA SER A 154 -1.94 5.69 -11.18
C SER A 154 -0.44 5.81 -10.83
N PHE A 155 -0.07 6.82 -10.04
CA PHE A 155 1.29 6.95 -9.51
C PHE A 155 1.69 5.71 -8.69
N LEU A 156 0.84 5.27 -7.76
CA LEU A 156 1.11 4.09 -6.93
C LEU A 156 1.17 2.80 -7.75
N ALA A 157 0.32 2.67 -8.77
CA ALA A 157 0.38 1.54 -9.69
C ALA A 157 1.72 1.51 -10.44
N LEU A 158 2.19 2.65 -10.98
CA LEU A 158 3.51 2.75 -11.60
C LEU A 158 4.62 2.43 -10.60
N LEU A 159 4.54 2.97 -9.39
CA LEU A 159 5.49 2.76 -8.30
C LEU A 159 5.67 1.26 -8.03
N PHE A 160 4.59 0.50 -7.85
CA PHE A 160 4.70 -0.96 -7.66
C PHE A 160 5.15 -1.71 -8.92
N THR A 161 4.89 -1.19 -10.12
CA THR A 161 5.25 -1.84 -11.39
C THR A 161 6.76 -1.85 -11.67
N VAL A 162 7.54 -0.93 -11.08
CA VAL A 162 9.00 -0.90 -11.27
C VAL A 162 9.77 -1.92 -10.42
N ALA A 163 9.08 -2.81 -9.71
CA ALA A 163 9.68 -3.92 -8.98
C ALA A 163 8.89 -5.21 -9.18
N ASP A 164 9.58 -6.34 -9.43
CA ASP A 164 8.97 -7.66 -9.59
C ASP A 164 9.87 -8.73 -8.97
N ALA A 165 9.28 -9.68 -8.25
CA ALA A 165 9.99 -10.82 -7.68
C ALA A 165 10.41 -11.82 -8.76
N ALA A 166 9.61 -11.94 -9.83
CA ALA A 166 9.94 -12.76 -10.97
C ALA A 166 10.98 -12.02 -11.83
N PRO A 167 12.16 -12.60 -12.07
CA PRO A 167 13.07 -12.06 -13.05
C PRO A 167 12.38 -12.13 -14.42
N SER A 168 12.03 -10.96 -14.94
CA SER A 168 11.38 -10.82 -16.25
C SER A 168 12.22 -11.41 -17.38
N ASP A 169 13.52 -11.60 -17.17
CA ASP A 169 14.49 -11.91 -18.23
C ASP A 169 15.36 -13.14 -17.96
N GLN A 170 14.84 -14.14 -17.22
CA GLN A 170 15.58 -15.36 -16.90
C GLN A 170 16.09 -16.13 -18.13
N SER A 171 15.53 -15.87 -19.31
CA SER A 171 15.87 -16.49 -20.60
C SER A 171 16.47 -15.53 -21.63
N GLY A 172 16.80 -14.27 -21.27
CA GLY A 172 17.29 -13.23 -22.20
C GLY A 172 16.23 -12.67 -23.17
N THR A 173 15.03 -13.26 -23.16
CA THR A 173 13.94 -12.96 -24.09
C THR A 173 13.40 -11.54 -23.94
N VAL A 174 13.41 -10.96 -22.73
CA VAL A 174 12.91 -9.58 -22.55
C VAL A 174 13.94 -8.58 -23.02
N ALA A 175 15.24 -8.83 -22.80
CA ALA A 175 16.29 -7.97 -23.34
C ALA A 175 16.24 -7.92 -24.88
N GLU A 176 16.08 -9.07 -25.54
CA GLU A 176 15.95 -9.15 -27.01
C GLU A 176 14.73 -8.37 -27.54
N LEU A 177 13.58 -8.50 -26.86
CA LEU A 177 12.37 -7.75 -27.20
C LEU A 177 12.57 -6.25 -26.98
N LEU A 178 13.32 -5.83 -25.97
CA LEU A 178 13.62 -4.41 -25.74
C LEU A 178 14.53 -3.81 -26.81
N VAL A 179 15.54 -4.55 -27.27
CA VAL A 179 16.42 -4.12 -28.38
C VAL A 179 15.62 -3.86 -29.65
N SER A 180 14.63 -4.70 -29.94
CA SER A 180 13.75 -4.61 -31.11
C SER A 180 12.52 -3.72 -30.93
N SER A 181 12.39 -3.05 -29.78
CA SER A 181 11.24 -2.18 -29.44
C SER A 181 11.49 -0.69 -29.66
N GLU A 182 10.52 0.15 -29.27
CA GLU A 182 10.66 1.61 -29.17
C GLU A 182 11.52 2.10 -28.00
N SER A 183 12.24 1.19 -27.32
CA SER A 183 13.17 1.57 -26.25
C SER A 183 14.42 2.25 -26.81
N ARG A 184 14.93 3.28 -26.11
CA ARG A 184 16.04 4.11 -26.59
C ARG A 184 17.01 4.46 -25.47
N TRP A 185 18.29 4.57 -25.79
CA TRP A 185 19.25 5.27 -24.94
C TRP A 185 19.17 6.77 -25.28
N LEU A 186 19.04 7.60 -24.25
CA LEU A 186 18.85 9.05 -24.38
C LEU A 186 20.11 9.85 -24.00
N GLY A 187 21.00 9.27 -23.21
CA GLY A 187 22.17 9.98 -22.70
C GLY A 187 22.74 9.37 -21.43
N ARG A 188 23.79 10.00 -20.90
CA ARG A 188 24.23 9.84 -19.51
C ARG A 188 23.80 11.05 -18.70
N ASP A 189 23.57 10.82 -17.41
CA ASP A 189 23.28 11.87 -16.44
C ASP A 189 24.02 11.56 -15.12
N THR A 190 23.99 12.48 -14.17
CA THR A 190 24.50 12.31 -12.81
C THR A 190 23.37 12.46 -11.80
N VAL A 191 23.11 11.42 -11.01
CA VAL A 191 22.13 11.44 -9.92
C VAL A 191 22.85 11.14 -8.60
N GLU A 192 22.74 12.05 -7.62
CA GLU A 192 23.44 11.95 -6.33
C GLU A 192 24.95 11.67 -6.48
N GLY A 193 25.61 12.29 -7.48
CA GLY A 193 27.05 12.11 -7.76
C GLY A 193 27.42 10.79 -8.44
N ARG A 194 26.44 9.98 -8.87
CA ARG A 194 26.66 8.73 -9.63
C ARG A 194 26.31 8.91 -11.09
N THR A 195 27.20 8.47 -11.97
CA THR A 195 26.91 8.38 -13.41
C THR A 195 25.87 7.29 -13.67
N VAL A 196 24.84 7.65 -14.41
CA VAL A 196 23.73 6.77 -14.79
C VAL A 196 23.42 6.91 -16.27
N ASP A 197 22.91 5.84 -16.89
CA ASP A 197 22.34 5.89 -18.23
C ASP A 197 20.86 6.29 -18.15
N VAL A 198 20.46 7.16 -19.07
CA VAL A 198 19.08 7.59 -19.25
C VAL A 198 18.46 6.78 -20.37
N LEU A 199 17.52 5.90 -20.04
CA LEU A 199 16.88 4.99 -20.97
C LEU A 199 15.39 5.30 -21.09
N LEU A 200 14.84 5.28 -22.30
CA LEU A 200 13.41 5.23 -22.57
C LEU A 200 13.00 3.76 -22.74
N GLY A 201 11.93 3.33 -22.08
CA GLY A 201 11.38 2.00 -22.26
C GLY A 201 9.98 1.86 -21.69
N PRO A 202 9.36 0.67 -21.79
CA PRO A 202 7.97 0.48 -21.38
C PRO A 202 7.82 0.35 -19.86
N ALA A 203 6.66 0.75 -19.33
CA ALA A 203 6.29 0.62 -17.92
C ALA A 203 6.16 -0.84 -17.48
N VAL A 204 5.69 -1.74 -18.35
CA VAL A 204 5.70 -3.21 -18.17
C VAL A 204 6.58 -3.81 -19.26
N PRO A 205 7.48 -4.77 -18.94
CA PRO A 205 8.31 -5.39 -19.96
C PRO A 205 7.46 -6.18 -20.97
N PRO A 206 7.85 -6.22 -22.25
CA PRO A 206 7.17 -7.02 -23.26
C PRO A 206 7.22 -8.51 -22.90
N ARG A 207 6.17 -9.27 -23.26
CA ARG A 207 6.09 -10.72 -23.04
C ARG A 207 5.68 -11.42 -24.34
N ILE A 208 6.24 -12.61 -24.60
CA ILE A 208 5.76 -13.48 -25.68
C ILE A 208 4.43 -14.10 -25.24
N ARG A 209 3.37 -13.91 -26.03
CA ARG A 209 2.11 -14.64 -25.84
C ARG A 209 2.29 -16.06 -26.39
N PRO A 210 1.95 -17.14 -25.66
CA PRO A 210 1.94 -18.47 -26.25
C PRO A 210 0.94 -18.47 -27.41
N THR A 211 1.39 -18.78 -28.63
CA THR A 211 0.53 -18.98 -29.78
C THR A 211 -0.29 -20.24 -29.57
N GLY A 212 -1.55 -20.09 -29.16
CA GLY A 212 -2.53 -21.15 -29.27
C GLY A 212 -2.89 -21.38 -30.74
N SER A 213 -3.00 -22.66 -31.12
CA SER A 213 -3.44 -23.20 -32.40
C SER A 213 -4.71 -22.52 -32.97
N PRO A 214 -4.96 -22.58 -34.30
CA PRO A 214 -6.00 -21.78 -34.95
C PRO A 214 -7.41 -22.08 -34.41
N THR A 215 -8.13 -21.00 -34.11
CA THR A 215 -9.54 -20.93 -33.72
C THR A 215 -10.47 -21.67 -34.71
N PRO A 216 -11.37 -22.55 -34.25
CA PRO A 216 -12.61 -22.81 -34.98
C PRO A 216 -13.65 -21.72 -34.67
N THR A 217 -14.34 -21.28 -35.73
CA THR A 217 -15.44 -20.30 -35.82
C THR A 217 -16.42 -20.28 -34.63
N PRO A 218 -16.92 -19.11 -34.19
CA PRO A 218 -17.83 -19.02 -33.05
C PRO A 218 -19.26 -19.45 -33.40
N THR A 219 -19.80 -20.40 -32.64
CA THR A 219 -21.25 -20.64 -32.54
C THR A 219 -21.81 -19.79 -31.38
N PRO A 220 -22.86 -18.98 -31.57
CA PRO A 220 -23.40 -18.11 -30.53
C PRO A 220 -24.46 -18.83 -29.72
N THR A 221 -24.19 -19.23 -28.47
CA THR A 221 -25.25 -19.46 -27.46
C THR A 221 -24.68 -19.61 -26.04
N GLY A 222 -25.07 -18.72 -25.12
CA GLY A 222 -24.86 -18.87 -23.67
C GLY A 222 -24.64 -17.54 -22.93
N PRO A 223 -25.35 -17.25 -21.82
CA PRO A 223 -25.21 -15.98 -21.10
C PRO A 223 -23.85 -15.90 -20.40
N VAL A 224 -23.08 -14.89 -20.78
CA VAL A 224 -21.76 -14.56 -20.25
C VAL A 224 -21.92 -14.04 -18.81
N GLY A 225 -21.31 -14.74 -17.84
CA GLY A 225 -21.10 -14.24 -16.47
C GLY A 225 -20.25 -12.96 -16.48
N PRO A 226 -20.25 -12.16 -15.40
CA PRO A 226 -19.69 -10.81 -15.43
C PRO A 226 -18.23 -10.82 -15.87
N ALA A 227 -18.02 -10.38 -17.11
CA ALA A 227 -16.71 -10.17 -17.71
C ALA A 227 -15.94 -9.17 -16.84
N SER A 228 -14.67 -9.49 -16.59
CA SER A 228 -13.73 -8.53 -16.00
C SER A 228 -13.77 -7.24 -16.81
N PRO A 229 -13.88 -6.06 -16.17
CA PRO A 229 -13.96 -4.81 -16.91
C PRO A 229 -12.65 -4.59 -17.67
N THR A 230 -12.76 -4.56 -19.00
CA THR A 230 -11.72 -4.16 -19.94
C THR A 230 -11.23 -2.75 -19.61
N PRO A 231 -9.90 -2.50 -19.51
CA PRO A 231 -9.37 -1.20 -19.10
C PRO A 231 -9.59 -0.11 -20.17
N ALA A 232 -9.89 1.11 -19.69
CA ALA A 232 -9.92 2.33 -20.49
C ALA A 232 -8.49 2.93 -20.65
N PRO A 233 -8.20 3.71 -21.71
CA PRO A 233 -6.84 4.02 -22.21
C PRO A 233 -5.94 4.95 -21.37
N GLY A 234 -6.17 5.14 -20.07
CA GLY A 234 -5.54 6.23 -19.31
C GLY A 234 -4.33 5.90 -18.42
N SER A 235 -4.22 4.73 -17.79
CA SER A 235 -3.47 4.71 -16.51
C SER A 235 -1.94 4.70 -16.61
N LEU A 236 -1.38 4.06 -17.64
CA LEU A 236 -0.08 4.40 -18.27
C LEU A 236 -0.10 3.77 -19.67
N ALA A 237 -1.17 4.13 -20.40
CA ALA A 237 -1.90 3.33 -21.39
C ALA A 237 -2.01 1.84 -20.97
N ALA A 238 -2.70 1.63 -19.84
CA ALA A 238 -2.83 0.34 -19.11
C ALA A 238 -1.50 -0.39 -18.83
N MET A 239 -0.44 0.41 -18.65
CA MET A 239 0.88 0.08 -18.12
C MET A 239 1.86 -0.59 -19.09
N GLY A 240 1.70 -0.41 -20.40
CA GLY A 240 2.76 -0.63 -21.39
C GLY A 240 3.42 0.65 -21.94
N GLY A 241 2.99 1.84 -21.50
CA GLY A 241 3.45 3.14 -22.00
C GLY A 241 4.92 3.48 -21.70
N ALA A 242 5.42 4.57 -22.29
CA ALA A 242 6.83 4.96 -22.20
C ALA A 242 7.20 5.62 -20.86
N VAL A 243 8.33 5.22 -20.30
CA VAL A 243 8.92 5.71 -19.04
C VAL A 243 10.40 5.98 -19.29
N ARG A 244 10.89 7.09 -18.74
CA ARG A 244 12.32 7.40 -18.73
C ARG A 244 12.94 6.91 -17.42
N TYR A 245 14.01 6.14 -17.51
CA TYR A 245 14.69 5.48 -16.40
C TYR A 245 16.13 5.96 -16.31
N TRP A 246 16.63 6.20 -15.09
CA TRP A 246 18.03 6.47 -14.80
C TRP A 246 18.62 5.27 -14.09
N LEU A 247 19.43 4.48 -14.80
CA LEU A 247 20.01 3.23 -14.31
C LEU A 247 21.52 3.34 -14.15
N ASP A 248 22.06 2.82 -13.06
CA ASP A 248 23.51 2.60 -12.97
C ASP A 248 23.97 1.32 -13.67
N GLY A 249 25.28 1.07 -13.66
CA GLY A 249 25.88 -0.13 -14.24
C GLY A 249 25.38 -1.45 -13.65
N ASP A 250 24.84 -1.44 -12.43
CA ASP A 250 24.30 -2.60 -11.72
C ASP A 250 22.79 -2.81 -11.94
N ALA A 251 22.21 -2.10 -12.93
CA ALA A 251 20.78 -2.06 -13.21
C ALA A 251 19.92 -1.51 -12.07
N ARG A 252 20.49 -0.73 -11.15
CA ARG A 252 19.73 -0.08 -10.09
C ARG A 252 19.09 1.20 -10.62
N LEU A 253 17.78 1.31 -10.43
CA LEU A 253 17.02 2.51 -10.71
C LEU A 253 17.30 3.61 -9.66
N HIS A 254 17.68 4.81 -10.12
CA HIS A 254 17.89 5.99 -9.26
C HIS A 254 16.82 7.05 -9.44
N ARG A 255 16.27 7.17 -10.64
CA ARG A 255 15.15 8.07 -10.97
C ARG A 255 14.29 7.46 -12.06
N TYR A 256 12.99 7.78 -12.06
CA TYR A 256 12.17 7.62 -13.25
C TYR A 256 11.20 8.79 -13.45
N GLU A 257 10.86 9.03 -14.71
CA GLU A 257 9.90 10.05 -15.14
C GLU A 257 8.89 9.45 -16.11
N ALA A 258 7.64 9.88 -16.00
CA ALA A 258 6.54 9.40 -16.83
C ALA A 258 5.44 10.45 -16.99
N LEU A 259 4.55 10.24 -17.96
CA LEU A 259 3.30 10.97 -18.08
C LEU A 259 2.14 10.04 -17.69
N LEU A 260 1.31 10.48 -16.75
CA LEU A 260 0.04 9.84 -16.41
C LEU A 260 -1.08 10.37 -17.32
N ALA A 261 -2.30 9.83 -17.14
CA ALA A 261 -3.50 10.31 -17.83
C ALA A 261 -3.60 11.85 -17.83
N LYS A 262 -4.05 12.43 -18.96
CA LYS A 262 -4.14 13.88 -19.19
C LYS A 262 -2.77 14.59 -19.17
N ASP A 263 -1.72 13.88 -19.58
CA ASP A 263 -0.35 14.37 -19.69
C ASP A 263 0.19 14.95 -18.37
N LEU A 264 -0.18 14.33 -17.25
CA LEU A 264 0.26 14.75 -15.93
C LEU A 264 1.67 14.21 -15.65
N PRO A 265 2.68 15.07 -15.51
CA PRO A 265 4.04 14.61 -15.32
C PRO A 265 4.22 14.02 -13.92
N VAL A 266 5.00 12.95 -13.87
CA VAL A 266 5.49 12.33 -12.65
C VAL A 266 7.00 12.25 -12.74
N LYS A 267 7.65 12.64 -11.65
CA LYS A 267 9.07 12.44 -11.43
C LYS A 267 9.27 11.77 -10.08
N VAL A 268 10.13 10.77 -10.03
CA VAL A 268 10.43 10.01 -8.82
C VAL A 268 11.93 9.83 -8.68
N ASP A 269 12.47 10.28 -7.56
CA ASP A 269 13.85 10.08 -7.12
C ASP A 269 13.88 9.01 -6.02
N LEU A 270 14.80 8.04 -6.15
CA LEU A 270 14.97 6.92 -5.23
C LEU A 270 16.27 7.05 -4.43
N THR A 271 16.17 7.24 -3.12
CA THR A 271 17.35 7.34 -2.24
C THR A 271 17.60 6.00 -1.56
N ARG A 272 18.53 5.22 -2.12
CA ARG A 272 18.80 3.82 -1.71
C ARG A 272 19.48 3.67 -0.35
N GLY A 273 20.07 4.73 0.18
CA GLY A 273 20.63 4.77 1.54
C GLY A 273 19.56 4.84 2.65
N GLU A 274 18.33 5.25 2.32
CA GLU A 274 17.23 5.36 3.27
C GLU A 274 16.40 4.05 3.28
N GLN A 275 16.66 3.15 4.23
CA GLN A 275 16.02 1.82 4.29
C GLN A 275 15.25 1.52 5.60
N PRO A 276 14.44 2.45 6.14
CA PRO A 276 13.78 2.23 7.43
C PRO A 276 12.78 1.08 7.36
N GLN A 277 12.57 0.40 8.48
CA GLN A 277 11.52 -0.61 8.55
C GLN A 277 10.14 0.06 8.48
N ILE A 278 9.36 -0.28 7.46
CA ILE A 278 8.01 0.28 7.28
C ILE A 278 7.01 -0.59 8.05
N ALA A 279 6.35 -0.05 9.07
CA ALA A 279 5.23 -0.74 9.70
C ALA A 279 3.97 -0.55 8.83
N ALA A 280 3.22 -1.63 8.56
CA ALA A 280 1.93 -1.48 7.92
C ALA A 280 0.90 -1.04 8.95
N ILE A 281 -0.09 -0.28 8.53
CA ILE A 281 -1.25 0.01 9.36
C ILE A 281 -2.06 -1.26 9.63
N ASP A 282 -2.87 -1.18 10.67
CA ASP A 282 -3.80 -2.23 11.10
C ASP A 282 -4.73 -2.71 9.97
N ALA A 283 -5.19 -1.80 9.10
CA ALA A 283 -6.00 -2.16 7.94
C ALA A 283 -5.25 -2.96 6.86
N PHE A 284 -3.92 -3.04 6.92
CA PHE A 284 -3.08 -3.91 6.08
C PHE A 284 -2.51 -5.10 6.87
N GLY A 285 -3.09 -5.42 8.03
CA GLY A 285 -2.72 -6.55 8.88
C GLY A 285 -1.58 -6.24 9.85
N GLY A 286 -1.15 -4.97 9.92
CA GLY A 286 -0.17 -4.48 10.87
C GLY A 286 1.23 -5.08 10.69
N ARG A 287 1.75 -5.67 11.77
CA ARG A 287 3.10 -6.25 11.79
C ARG A 287 3.24 -7.48 10.90
N ILE A 288 4.45 -7.77 10.43
CA ILE A 288 4.72 -8.99 9.66
C ILE A 288 4.41 -10.23 10.52
N THR A 289 3.79 -11.24 9.91
CA THR A 289 3.52 -12.54 10.55
C THR A 289 4.53 -13.57 10.10
N LYS A 290 4.83 -14.55 10.97
CA LYS A 290 5.68 -15.72 10.64
C LYS A 290 4.92 -16.99 11.00
N PRO A 291 4.01 -17.46 10.12
CA PRO A 291 3.10 -18.55 10.44
C PRO A 291 3.85 -19.83 10.80
N ARG A 292 3.58 -20.39 11.98
CA ARG A 292 4.12 -21.69 12.40
C ARG A 292 3.06 -22.54 13.10
N LYS A 293 3.33 -23.84 13.21
CA LYS A 293 2.48 -24.75 13.99
C LYS A 293 2.42 -24.31 15.47
N LEU A 294 1.30 -24.59 16.11
CA LEU A 294 1.12 -24.33 17.54
C LEU A 294 1.97 -25.32 18.35
N SER A 295 2.55 -24.81 19.44
CA SER A 295 3.01 -25.62 20.56
C SER A 295 1.82 -26.21 21.34
N THR A 296 2.08 -27.09 22.30
CA THR A 296 1.02 -27.72 23.09
C THR A 296 0.35 -26.70 23.98
N ALA A 297 1.15 -25.85 24.65
CA ALA A 297 0.66 -24.76 25.49
C ALA A 297 -0.19 -23.75 24.70
N GLU A 298 0.20 -23.42 23.46
CA GLU A 298 -0.58 -22.51 22.60
C GLU A 298 -1.90 -23.13 22.15
N ALA A 299 -1.91 -24.42 21.80
CA ALA A 299 -3.14 -25.13 21.47
C ALA A 299 -4.07 -25.23 22.69
N ASP A 300 -3.51 -25.46 23.87
CA ASP A 300 -4.23 -25.48 25.13
C ASP A 300 -4.83 -24.12 25.49
N LEU A 301 -4.10 -23.03 25.23
CA LEU A 301 -4.55 -21.66 25.41
C LEU A 301 -5.73 -21.36 24.49
N LEU A 302 -5.56 -21.62 23.19
CA LEU A 302 -6.60 -21.37 22.18
C LEU A 302 -7.85 -22.21 22.44
N ALA A 303 -7.68 -23.45 22.92
CA ALA A 303 -8.78 -24.34 23.27
C ALA A 303 -9.70 -23.81 24.39
N LYS A 304 -9.19 -22.91 25.24
CA LYS A 304 -9.98 -22.27 26.31
C LYS A 304 -10.82 -21.10 25.79
N MET A 305 -10.61 -20.64 24.55
CA MET A 305 -11.11 -19.35 24.09
C MET A 305 -12.61 -19.20 24.19
N ARG A 306 -13.37 -20.10 23.55
CA ARG A 306 -14.83 -20.01 23.53
C ARG A 306 -15.44 -20.18 24.91
N GLN A 307 -14.86 -21.05 25.73
CA GLN A 307 -15.27 -21.25 27.12
C GLN A 307 -15.02 -20.02 27.98
N ARG A 308 -13.84 -19.41 27.86
CA ARG A 308 -13.47 -18.23 28.64
C ARG A 308 -14.32 -17.02 28.28
N ASN A 309 -14.57 -16.81 26.99
CA ASN A 309 -15.46 -15.76 26.49
C ASN A 309 -16.87 -15.89 27.10
N ARG A 310 -17.48 -17.08 27.03
CA ARG A 310 -18.79 -17.34 27.64
C ARG A 310 -18.82 -17.08 29.15
N ALA A 311 -17.77 -17.49 29.87
CA ALA A 311 -17.67 -17.30 31.31
C ALA A 311 -17.63 -15.81 31.69
N VAL A 312 -16.83 -15.01 30.98
CA VAL A 312 -16.74 -13.55 31.16
C VAL A 312 -18.08 -12.87 30.82
N GLY A 313 -18.84 -13.44 29.89
CA GLY A 313 -20.21 -13.05 29.60
C GLY A 313 -20.35 -12.07 28.45
N GLY A 314 -19.43 -11.11 28.32
CA GLY A 314 -19.42 -10.19 27.19
C GLY A 314 -18.52 -8.98 27.39
N GLY A 315 -18.83 -7.90 26.69
CA GLY A 315 -18.13 -6.63 26.84
C GLY A 315 -18.53 -5.57 25.84
N GLU A 316 -17.87 -4.41 25.94
CA GLU A 316 -17.91 -3.38 24.92
C GLU A 316 -17.11 -3.84 23.71
N LEU A 317 -17.60 -3.52 22.52
CA LEU A 317 -16.90 -3.76 21.27
C LEU A 317 -16.83 -2.51 20.41
N THR A 318 -15.73 -2.40 19.66
CA THR A 318 -15.55 -1.41 18.61
C THR A 318 -15.15 -2.11 17.33
N LEU A 319 -15.64 -1.62 16.19
CA LEU A 319 -15.41 -2.23 14.89
C LEU A 319 -14.99 -1.18 13.86
N THR A 320 -14.08 -1.57 12.98
CA THR A 320 -13.66 -0.81 11.79
C THR A 320 -13.55 -1.76 10.62
N VAL A 321 -14.38 -1.62 9.57
CA VAL A 321 -14.42 -2.55 8.43
C VAL A 321 -14.39 -1.77 7.12
N PRO A 322 -13.31 -1.88 6.33
CA PRO A 322 -13.28 -1.41 4.94
C PRO A 322 -14.35 -2.11 4.11
N MET A 323 -15.03 -1.37 3.23
CA MET A 323 -16.13 -1.87 2.40
C MET A 323 -16.00 -1.51 0.92
N LEU A 324 -16.63 -2.33 0.07
CA LEU A 324 -16.84 -2.04 -1.34
C LEU A 324 -18.13 -1.23 -1.54
N PRO A 325 -18.21 -0.36 -2.57
CA PRO A 325 -17.14 -0.03 -3.51
C PRO A 325 -16.05 0.89 -2.93
N ALA A 326 -16.36 1.63 -1.87
CA ALA A 326 -15.41 2.40 -1.06
C ALA A 326 -16.05 2.72 0.30
N GLY A 327 -15.23 3.03 1.31
CA GLY A 327 -15.69 3.47 2.63
C GLY A 327 -15.14 2.61 3.77
N VAL A 328 -15.37 3.07 4.99
CA VAL A 328 -14.98 2.36 6.21
C VAL A 328 -16.11 2.46 7.22
N LEU A 329 -16.80 1.34 7.48
CA LEU A 329 -17.77 1.31 8.57
C LEU A 329 -17.05 1.33 9.91
N ARG A 330 -17.55 2.18 10.81
CA ARG A 330 -17.21 2.15 12.23
C ARG A 330 -18.43 1.72 13.02
N ALA A 331 -18.21 0.94 14.07
CA ALA A 331 -19.27 0.64 15.01
C ALA A 331 -18.77 0.64 16.46
N LYS A 332 -19.69 0.93 17.37
CA LYS A 332 -19.51 0.75 18.81
C LYS A 332 -20.74 0.10 19.43
N GLY A 333 -20.55 -0.65 20.49
CA GLY A 333 -21.65 -1.16 21.31
C GLY A 333 -21.22 -2.33 22.15
N TRP A 334 -22.08 -3.34 22.28
CA TRP A 334 -21.85 -4.46 23.20
C TRP A 334 -22.09 -5.81 22.54
N ILE A 335 -21.38 -6.83 23.04
CA ILE A 335 -21.62 -8.25 22.76
C ILE A 335 -21.90 -8.99 24.07
N ASP A 336 -22.94 -9.80 24.08
CA ASP A 336 -23.31 -10.73 25.14
C ASP A 336 -23.15 -12.17 24.61
N TRP A 337 -22.13 -12.87 25.08
CA TRP A 337 -21.85 -14.27 24.75
C TRP A 337 -22.72 -15.28 25.49
N ARG A 338 -23.39 -14.90 26.58
CA ARG A 338 -24.35 -15.77 27.29
C ARG A 338 -25.64 -15.86 26.50
N LYS A 339 -26.10 -14.73 25.96
CA LYS A 339 -27.31 -14.62 25.12
C LYS A 339 -27.04 -14.77 23.62
N THR A 340 -25.77 -14.79 23.21
CA THR A 340 -25.34 -14.80 21.79
C THR A 340 -25.96 -13.66 21.00
N ARG A 341 -25.78 -12.43 21.51
CA ARG A 341 -26.34 -11.21 20.93
C ARG A 341 -25.32 -10.08 20.89
N ALA A 342 -25.46 -9.17 19.95
CA ALA A 342 -24.77 -7.89 19.97
C ALA A 342 -25.73 -6.73 19.70
N TYR A 343 -25.42 -5.55 20.24
CA TYR A 343 -26.16 -4.31 20.00
C TYR A 343 -25.18 -3.18 19.69
N LEU A 344 -25.30 -2.60 18.50
CA LEU A 344 -24.31 -1.71 17.91
C LEU A 344 -24.96 -0.46 17.32
N GLY A 345 -24.24 0.65 17.41
CA GLY A 345 -24.42 1.77 16.50
C GLY A 345 -23.35 1.70 15.42
N VAL A 346 -23.77 1.72 14.16
CA VAL A 346 -22.91 1.59 12.97
C VAL A 346 -23.02 2.87 12.16
N TYR A 347 -21.90 3.38 11.67
CA TYR A 347 -21.85 4.58 10.84
C TYR A 347 -20.66 4.56 9.89
N ASP A 348 -20.79 5.23 8.75
CA ASP A 348 -19.67 5.62 7.91
C ASP A 348 -19.20 7.03 8.31
N PRO A 349 -17.90 7.26 8.57
CA PRO A 349 -17.38 8.57 8.95
C PRO A 349 -17.44 9.61 7.82
N ASP A 350 -17.46 9.17 6.57
CA ASP A 350 -17.48 10.05 5.39
C ASP A 350 -18.92 10.35 4.94
N THR A 351 -19.86 9.46 5.25
CA THR A 351 -21.31 9.69 5.09
C THR A 351 -22.04 9.60 6.44
N PRO A 352 -21.82 10.54 7.38
CA PRO A 352 -22.33 10.43 8.76
C PRO A 352 -23.86 10.41 8.90
N LYS A 353 -24.60 10.63 7.80
CA LYS A 353 -26.06 10.47 7.73
C LYS A 353 -26.48 8.99 7.72
N GLU A 354 -25.62 8.09 7.24
CA GLU A 354 -25.83 6.63 7.24
C GLU A 354 -25.46 6.05 8.61
N ARG A 355 -26.34 6.28 9.59
CA ARG A 355 -26.14 5.87 10.98
C ARG A 355 -27.29 4.98 11.41
N ILE A 356 -26.98 3.72 11.69
CA ILE A 356 -27.98 2.72 12.02
C ILE A 356 -27.73 2.14 13.40
N LEU A 357 -28.81 1.74 14.07
CA LEU A 357 -28.75 0.82 15.17
C LEU A 357 -28.87 -0.60 14.61
N MET A 358 -28.11 -1.53 15.17
CA MET A 358 -28.05 -2.92 14.74
C MET A 358 -28.13 -3.83 15.96
N ARG A 359 -29.07 -4.78 15.95
CA ARG A 359 -29.09 -5.93 16.87
C ARG A 359 -28.71 -7.17 16.09
N VAL A 360 -27.78 -7.96 16.61
CA VAL A 360 -27.26 -9.16 15.97
C VAL A 360 -27.60 -10.35 16.86
N SER A 361 -28.06 -11.45 16.27
CA SER A 361 -28.27 -12.73 16.95
C SER A 361 -27.72 -13.88 16.09
N GLY A 362 -27.83 -15.11 16.60
CA GLY A 362 -27.49 -16.31 15.82
C GLY A 362 -28.32 -16.49 14.53
N ASP A 363 -29.51 -15.90 14.46
CA ASP A 363 -30.47 -16.13 13.35
C ASP A 363 -30.41 -15.03 12.28
N GLY A 364 -29.94 -13.84 12.65
CA GLY A 364 -29.87 -12.70 11.74
C GLY A 364 -29.60 -11.38 12.42
N VAL A 365 -30.03 -10.32 11.76
CA VAL A 365 -29.79 -8.95 12.19
C VAL A 365 -31.08 -8.15 12.12
N SER A 366 -31.37 -7.38 13.17
CA SER A 366 -32.36 -6.32 13.13
C SER A 366 -31.69 -4.96 12.96
N VAL A 367 -32.14 -4.15 12.00
CA VAL A 367 -31.61 -2.82 11.74
C VAL A 367 -32.68 -1.76 12.03
N ARG A 368 -32.26 -0.62 12.54
CA ARG A 368 -33.09 0.57 12.70
C ARG A 368 -32.33 1.81 12.19
N ALA A 369 -32.90 2.49 11.20
CA ALA A 369 -32.25 3.60 10.49
C ALA A 369 -32.16 4.93 11.28
N LYS A 370 -32.76 5.01 12.48
CA LYS A 370 -32.86 6.25 13.26
C LYS A 370 -32.53 6.02 14.73
N GLY A 371 -32.09 7.07 15.41
CA GLY A 371 -31.85 7.07 16.85
C GLY A 371 -30.44 6.70 17.27
N TYR A 372 -29.47 6.74 16.35
CA TYR A 372 -28.05 6.63 16.67
C TYR A 372 -27.31 7.94 16.46
N THR A 373 -26.38 8.25 17.36
CA THR A 373 -25.42 9.36 17.22
C THR A 373 -24.05 8.77 16.93
N ALA A 374 -23.49 9.08 15.76
CA ALA A 374 -22.22 8.54 15.28
C ALA A 374 -21.09 8.69 16.31
N GLY A 375 -20.29 7.64 16.46
CA GLY A 375 -19.13 7.60 17.35
C GLY A 375 -19.43 7.42 18.85
N LYS A 376 -20.70 7.44 19.26
CA LYS A 376 -21.15 7.15 20.63
C LYS A 376 -21.53 5.67 20.80
N LEU A 377 -21.69 5.23 22.04
CA LEU A 377 -22.34 3.94 22.32
C LEU A 377 -23.83 4.04 21.94
N PRO A 378 -24.46 2.94 21.52
CA PRO A 378 -25.87 2.97 21.17
C PRO A 378 -26.74 3.17 22.44
N PRO A 379 -27.92 3.81 22.32
CA PRO A 379 -28.69 4.26 23.47
C PRO A 379 -29.25 3.10 24.32
N MET A 380 -29.28 3.33 25.64
CA MET A 380 -29.93 2.46 26.61
C MET A 380 -31.03 3.24 27.37
N PRO A 381 -32.21 2.65 27.64
CA PRO A 381 -32.64 1.31 27.24
C PRO A 381 -32.79 1.19 25.71
N VAL A 382 -32.73 -0.04 25.19
CA VAL A 382 -32.76 -0.25 23.74
C VAL A 382 -34.08 0.27 23.16
N PRO A 383 -34.08 1.15 22.14
CA PRO A 383 -35.30 1.75 21.62
C PRO A 383 -36.34 0.72 21.15
N GLY A 384 -37.61 0.95 21.51
CA GLY A 384 -38.76 0.17 21.03
C GLY A 384 -39.17 0.57 19.60
N GLY A 385 -39.66 -0.40 18.82
CA GLY A 385 -40.20 -0.21 17.46
C GLY A 385 -39.17 0.09 16.35
N GLY A 386 -39.61 0.18 15.09
CA GLY A 386 -38.79 0.60 13.95
C GLY A 386 -37.61 -0.32 13.60
N TRP A 387 -37.70 -1.59 13.98
CA TRP A 387 -36.69 -2.61 13.70
C TRP A 387 -37.13 -3.46 12.52
N GLU A 388 -36.25 -3.62 11.55
CA GLU A 388 -36.44 -4.52 10.42
C GLU A 388 -35.49 -5.71 10.57
N PHE A 389 -36.03 -6.93 10.62
CA PHE A 389 -35.24 -8.14 10.75
C PHE A 389 -34.91 -8.78 9.40
N ILE A 390 -33.65 -9.16 9.23
CA ILE A 390 -33.13 -9.84 8.06
C ILE A 390 -32.35 -11.08 8.53
N ALA A 391 -32.81 -12.27 8.12
CA ALA A 391 -32.13 -13.53 8.41
C ALA A 391 -30.76 -13.60 7.70
N TRP A 392 -29.78 -14.28 8.28
CA TRP A 392 -28.45 -14.41 7.68
C TRP A 392 -28.47 -14.98 6.27
N SER A 393 -29.32 -15.97 6.02
CA SER A 393 -29.47 -16.61 4.70
C SER A 393 -29.96 -15.67 3.60
N LYS A 394 -30.57 -14.53 3.97
CA LYS A 394 -31.07 -13.50 3.05
C LYS A 394 -30.14 -12.29 2.98
N ARG A 395 -29.05 -12.28 3.75
CA ARG A 395 -28.15 -11.14 3.90
C ARG A 395 -26.86 -11.40 3.14
N GLY A 396 -26.68 -10.68 2.04
CA GLY A 396 -25.53 -10.84 1.14
C GLY A 396 -25.74 -10.07 -0.15
N ASP A 397 -24.70 -10.00 -0.96
CA ASP A 397 -24.70 -9.43 -2.30
C ASP A 397 -24.19 -10.45 -3.33
N ALA A 398 -23.98 -10.02 -4.57
CA ALA A 398 -23.46 -10.89 -5.64
C ALA A 398 -22.08 -11.50 -5.32
N LEU A 399 -21.34 -10.95 -4.34
CA LEU A 399 -20.05 -11.44 -3.87
C LEU A 399 -20.19 -12.27 -2.57
N GLY A 400 -21.41 -12.64 -2.18
CA GLY A 400 -21.72 -13.46 -1.00
C GLY A 400 -22.00 -12.64 0.27
N GLY A 401 -21.72 -13.23 1.43
CA GLY A 401 -21.94 -12.59 2.73
C GLY A 401 -21.10 -11.32 2.93
N LEU A 402 -21.69 -10.33 3.60
CA LEU A 402 -21.04 -9.05 3.86
C LEU A 402 -19.88 -9.21 4.87
N ASP A 403 -18.81 -8.44 4.72
CA ASP A 403 -17.63 -8.52 5.59
C ASP A 403 -17.97 -8.18 7.05
N LEU A 404 -18.81 -7.16 7.29
CA LEU A 404 -19.32 -6.80 8.62
C LEU A 404 -20.06 -7.99 9.26
N ASP A 405 -20.96 -8.60 8.51
CA ASP A 405 -21.83 -9.68 8.98
C ASP A 405 -21.02 -10.91 9.36
N MET A 406 -20.02 -11.27 8.54
CA MET A 406 -19.15 -12.40 8.85
C MET A 406 -18.29 -12.14 10.10
N LEU A 407 -17.77 -10.92 10.27
CA LEU A 407 -16.98 -10.57 11.47
C LEU A 407 -17.85 -10.63 12.73
N LEU A 408 -19.10 -10.17 12.66
CA LEU A 408 -20.06 -10.22 13.76
C LEU A 408 -20.54 -11.64 14.06
N ASN A 409 -20.84 -12.43 13.02
CA ASN A 409 -21.22 -13.82 13.18
C ASN A 409 -20.08 -14.62 13.83
N GLU A 410 -18.84 -14.37 13.44
CA GLU A 410 -17.68 -14.98 14.08
C GLU A 410 -17.54 -14.57 15.55
N ALA A 411 -17.71 -13.28 15.85
CA ALA A 411 -17.67 -12.78 17.22
C ALA A 411 -18.74 -13.41 18.12
N LEU A 412 -19.90 -13.73 17.58
CA LEU A 412 -20.95 -14.46 18.31
C LEU A 412 -20.62 -15.95 18.47
N ALA A 413 -20.00 -16.57 17.45
CA ALA A 413 -19.66 -18.00 17.42
C ALA A 413 -18.52 -18.39 18.39
N VAL A 414 -17.69 -17.44 18.82
CA VAL A 414 -16.61 -17.65 19.80
C VAL A 414 -17.11 -17.74 21.25
N SER A 415 -18.22 -18.44 21.48
CA SER A 415 -18.82 -18.72 22.79
C SER A 415 -19.21 -20.20 22.87
N SER A 416 -18.79 -20.88 23.94
CA SER A 416 -19.12 -22.29 24.19
C SER A 416 -19.12 -22.58 25.69
N SER A 417 -19.94 -23.53 26.16
CA SER A 417 -19.85 -24.03 27.55
C SER A 417 -18.71 -25.02 27.75
N ARG A 418 -18.21 -25.61 26.65
CA ARG A 418 -17.16 -26.63 26.65
C ARG A 418 -15.87 -26.07 26.09
N ARG A 419 -14.75 -26.60 26.60
CA ARG A 419 -13.42 -26.39 26.04
C ARG A 419 -13.32 -27.07 24.67
N ASP A 420 -12.57 -26.47 23.75
CA ASP A 420 -12.31 -27.07 22.44
C ASP A 420 -11.24 -28.17 22.52
N ASP A 421 -11.18 -29.03 21.50
CA ASP A 421 -10.12 -30.04 21.41
C ASP A 421 -8.80 -29.38 20.98
N ALA A 422 -7.85 -29.29 21.91
CA ALA A 422 -6.51 -28.77 21.67
C ALA A 422 -5.75 -29.58 20.59
N LYS A 423 -5.97 -30.90 20.49
CA LYS A 423 -5.31 -31.72 19.47
C LYS A 423 -5.82 -31.39 18.07
N ALA A 424 -7.13 -31.19 17.92
CA ALA A 424 -7.73 -30.72 16.67
C ALA A 424 -7.21 -29.31 16.30
N LEU A 425 -7.19 -28.38 17.25
CA LEU A 425 -6.68 -27.02 17.03
C LEU A 425 -5.21 -27.00 16.61
N ARG A 426 -4.35 -27.87 17.16
CA ARG A 426 -2.95 -27.96 16.73
C ARG A 426 -2.80 -28.33 15.24
N LYS A 427 -3.78 -29.03 14.66
CA LYS A 427 -3.80 -29.38 13.23
C LYS A 427 -4.37 -28.27 12.36
N ALA A 428 -5.40 -27.57 12.85
CA ALA A 428 -6.17 -26.58 12.08
C ALA A 428 -5.71 -25.13 12.26
N ALA A 429 -4.94 -24.82 13.30
CA ALA A 429 -4.52 -23.47 13.62
C ALA A 429 -3.03 -23.21 13.35
N LEU A 430 -2.69 -21.94 13.22
CA LEU A 430 -1.32 -21.44 13.13
C LEU A 430 -1.10 -20.31 14.15
N TRP A 431 0.08 -20.29 14.73
CA TRP A 431 0.58 -19.13 15.44
C TRP A 431 1.14 -18.15 14.42
N LEU A 432 0.82 -16.86 14.56
CA LEU A 432 1.25 -15.82 13.63
C LEU A 432 2.32 -14.90 14.20
N ARG A 433 2.07 -14.37 15.41
CA ARG A 433 2.96 -13.46 16.15
C ARG A 433 2.49 -13.29 17.60
N THR A 434 3.34 -12.67 18.42
CA THR A 434 2.93 -12.02 19.67
C THR A 434 2.63 -10.55 19.38
N ASP A 435 1.65 -10.00 20.06
CA ASP A 435 1.17 -8.63 19.89
C ASP A 435 0.80 -8.01 21.25
N THR A 436 0.36 -6.76 21.24
CA THR A 436 -0.05 -6.02 22.43
C THR A 436 -1.32 -5.22 22.15
N ILE A 437 -2.35 -5.38 22.97
CA ILE A 437 -3.59 -4.59 22.90
C ILE A 437 -3.77 -3.88 24.24
N GLY A 438 -3.85 -2.54 24.23
CA GLY A 438 -3.97 -1.74 25.45
C GLY A 438 -2.83 -1.99 26.45
N GLY A 439 -1.61 -2.25 25.96
CA GLY A 439 -0.44 -2.61 26.78
C GLY A 439 -0.41 -4.06 27.27
N ALA A 440 -1.51 -4.83 27.11
CA ALA A 440 -1.55 -6.23 27.51
C ALA A 440 -1.02 -7.16 26.39
N PRO A 441 -0.16 -8.14 26.71
CA PRO A 441 0.33 -9.09 25.72
C PRO A 441 -0.78 -10.04 25.27
N VAL A 442 -0.82 -10.30 23.97
CA VAL A 442 -1.75 -11.24 23.34
C VAL A 442 -1.01 -12.08 22.30
N THR A 443 -1.53 -13.28 22.07
CA THR A 443 -1.03 -14.18 21.04
C THR A 443 -1.98 -14.16 19.86
N VAL A 444 -1.43 -14.00 18.65
CA VAL A 444 -2.20 -13.93 17.42
C VAL A 444 -2.23 -15.30 16.76
N PHE A 445 -3.42 -15.84 16.61
CA PHE A 445 -3.69 -17.11 15.97
C PHE A 445 -4.48 -16.93 14.68
N GLU A 446 -4.33 -17.91 13.82
CA GLU A 446 -5.21 -18.15 12.69
C GLU A 446 -5.83 -19.54 12.86
N ILE A 447 -7.11 -19.69 12.57
CA ILE A 447 -7.79 -21.00 12.55
C ILE A 447 -8.31 -21.20 11.14
N SER A 448 -7.70 -22.13 10.40
CA SER A 448 -8.13 -22.45 9.03
C SER A 448 -9.49 -23.12 9.05
N LYS A 449 -10.41 -22.61 8.23
CA LYS A 449 -11.74 -23.16 8.01
C LYS A 449 -11.82 -23.82 6.65
N VAL A 450 -12.94 -24.51 6.40
CA VAL A 450 -13.19 -25.18 5.10
C VAL A 450 -13.08 -24.20 3.92
N ALA A 451 -13.53 -22.95 4.11
CA ALA A 451 -13.43 -21.89 3.10
C ALA A 451 -11.98 -21.44 2.82
N ASP A 452 -11.00 -21.80 3.66
CA ASP A 452 -9.60 -21.42 3.52
C ASP A 452 -8.74 -22.55 2.90
N VAL A 453 -9.35 -23.68 2.54
CA VAL A 453 -8.65 -24.81 1.93
C VAL A 453 -8.04 -24.39 0.59
N GLY A 454 -6.75 -24.68 0.39
CA GLY A 454 -5.98 -24.26 -0.79
C GLY A 454 -5.29 -22.90 -0.67
N GLY A 455 -5.57 -22.14 0.41
CA GLY A 455 -4.87 -20.89 0.70
C GLY A 455 -3.43 -21.10 1.18
N ALA A 456 -2.58 -20.09 0.99
CA ALA A 456 -1.24 -20.08 1.57
C ALA A 456 -1.28 -19.98 3.11
N ARG A 457 -0.28 -20.54 3.79
CA ARG A 457 -0.20 -20.53 5.26
C ARG A 457 -0.20 -19.11 5.81
N GLY A 458 -1.00 -18.83 6.84
CA GLY A 458 -1.10 -17.50 7.45
C GLY A 458 -1.96 -16.51 6.65
N GLN A 459 -2.77 -17.02 5.73
CA GLN A 459 -3.65 -16.24 4.87
C GLN A 459 -5.14 -16.59 5.06
N ALA A 460 -5.52 -17.34 6.10
CA ALA A 460 -6.93 -17.59 6.36
C ALA A 460 -7.69 -16.29 6.62
N ARG A 461 -9.02 -16.37 6.48
CA ARG A 461 -9.88 -15.21 6.49
C ARG A 461 -9.95 -14.50 7.85
N ILE A 462 -9.86 -15.23 8.95
CA ILE A 462 -9.99 -14.67 10.31
C ILE A 462 -8.73 -14.93 11.15
N ARG A 463 -8.33 -13.91 11.90
CA ARG A 463 -7.29 -13.98 12.93
C ARG A 463 -7.85 -13.61 14.31
N TYR A 464 -7.25 -14.18 15.35
CA TYR A 464 -7.73 -14.11 16.73
C TYR A 464 -6.59 -13.63 17.64
N TRP A 465 -6.80 -12.52 18.36
CA TRP A 465 -5.88 -12.04 19.38
C TRP A 465 -6.41 -12.53 20.72
N VAL A 466 -5.68 -13.47 21.31
CA VAL A 466 -6.08 -14.17 22.53
C VAL A 466 -5.13 -13.78 23.66
N ASP A 467 -5.67 -13.31 24.78
CA ASP A 467 -4.89 -12.98 25.96
C ASP A 467 -4.34 -14.22 26.66
N ARG A 468 -3.46 -14.02 27.64
CA ARG A 468 -2.84 -15.12 28.41
C ARG A 468 -3.83 -16.04 29.15
N ASN A 469 -5.06 -15.60 29.38
CA ASN A 469 -6.11 -16.35 30.06
C ASN A 469 -7.02 -17.10 29.07
N GLY A 470 -6.77 -16.97 27.76
CA GLY A 470 -7.62 -17.50 26.71
C GLY A 470 -8.76 -16.56 26.31
N GLY A 471 -8.86 -15.35 26.87
CA GLY A 471 -9.90 -14.39 26.49
C GLY A 471 -9.63 -13.76 25.14
N LEU A 472 -10.64 -13.66 24.29
CA LEU A 472 -10.54 -12.92 23.03
C LEU A 472 -10.45 -11.41 23.30
N ARG A 473 -9.59 -10.73 22.54
CA ARG A 473 -9.39 -9.27 22.59
C ARG A 473 -9.64 -8.59 21.26
N ARG A 474 -9.34 -9.27 20.14
CA ARG A 474 -9.59 -8.77 18.78
C ARG A 474 -9.87 -9.92 17.83
N LEU A 475 -10.78 -9.69 16.89
CA LEU A 475 -10.88 -10.42 15.65
C LEU A 475 -10.43 -9.51 14.51
N GLU A 476 -9.70 -10.08 13.57
CA GLU A 476 -9.36 -9.41 12.32
C GLU A 476 -9.85 -10.26 11.16
N LEU A 477 -10.53 -9.63 10.21
CA LEU A 477 -11.08 -10.24 9.03
C LEU A 477 -10.37 -9.70 7.79
N ARG A 478 -9.88 -10.60 6.93
CA ARG A 478 -9.54 -10.25 5.55
C ARG A 478 -10.80 -10.00 4.72
N THR A 479 -11.04 -8.73 4.42
CA THR A 479 -12.22 -8.24 3.70
C THR A 479 -12.14 -8.53 2.21
N ARG A 480 -13.27 -8.39 1.51
CA ARG A 480 -13.34 -8.51 0.04
C ARG A 480 -12.58 -7.40 -0.69
N VAL A 481 -12.34 -6.27 -0.03
CA VAL A 481 -11.47 -5.18 -0.53
C VAL A 481 -9.99 -5.61 -0.56
N GLY A 482 -9.63 -6.70 0.12
CA GLY A 482 -8.24 -7.16 0.30
C GLY A 482 -7.52 -6.51 1.49
N ALA A 483 -8.21 -5.62 2.22
CA ALA A 483 -7.76 -5.02 3.47
C ALA A 483 -8.26 -5.84 4.67
N PHE A 484 -7.94 -5.39 5.88
CA PHE A 484 -8.38 -6.02 7.13
C PHE A 484 -9.42 -5.15 7.87
N GLY A 485 -10.54 -5.78 8.21
CA GLY A 485 -11.52 -5.26 9.15
C GLY A 485 -11.21 -5.76 10.56
N GLN A 486 -11.49 -4.96 11.57
CA GLN A 486 -11.15 -5.23 12.96
C GLN A 486 -12.37 -5.13 13.85
N LEU A 487 -12.47 -6.03 14.81
CA LEU A 487 -13.42 -5.99 15.91
C LEU A 487 -12.63 -6.17 17.20
N ASP A 488 -12.54 -5.10 17.99
CA ASP A 488 -11.92 -5.09 19.30
C ASP A 488 -12.95 -5.31 20.39
N ILE A 489 -12.57 -6.07 21.42
CA ILE A 489 -13.43 -6.41 22.56
C ILE A 489 -12.72 -5.99 23.84
N LYS A 490 -13.40 -5.14 24.62
CA LYS A 490 -13.05 -4.85 26.00
C LYS A 490 -14.04 -5.59 26.90
N PRO A 491 -13.66 -6.74 27.49
CA PRO A 491 -14.58 -7.48 28.34
C PRO A 491 -14.98 -6.68 29.56
N GLY A 492 -16.21 -6.90 30.00
CA GLY A 492 -16.81 -6.21 31.12
C GLY A 492 -18.31 -6.41 31.14
N ASP A 493 -18.99 -5.61 31.95
CA ASP A 493 -20.44 -5.70 32.09
C ASP A 493 -21.15 -5.29 30.80
N VAL A 494 -22.21 -6.04 30.50
CA VAL A 494 -23.05 -5.81 29.33
C VAL A 494 -24.42 -5.32 29.80
N PRO A 495 -24.87 -4.14 29.38
CA PRO A 495 -26.13 -3.58 29.85
C PRO A 495 -27.38 -4.16 29.14
N LEU A 496 -27.24 -5.21 28.31
CA LEU A 496 -28.26 -5.76 27.39
C LEU A 496 -29.21 -6.81 27.98
#